data_AF-A0A3N9NC58-F1
#
_entry.id   AF-A0A3N9NC58-F1
#
_cell.length_a   1.000
_cell.length_b   1.000
_cell.length_c   1.000
_cell.angle_alpha   90.00
_cell.angle_beta   90.00
_cell.angle_gamma   90.00
#
_symmetry.space_group_name_H-M   'P 1'
#
loop_
_entity.id
_entity.type
_entity.pdbx_description
1 polymer ?
#
loop_
_entity_poly.entity_id
_entity_poly.type
_entity_poly.pdbx_seq_one_letter_code
_entity_poly.pdbx_strand_id
1 'polypeptide(L)'
;MKKWIHLTILIMAIFLESVVAQNGLIPAFPLQKDEMTLKRIAQPGVPFNKGGRQFGILGEESGSFEAWAYPLKLFRNFEFSFYLKNSTRPLRSADLIHSIEVTPAATTLTYSYQSFTVRAIYVTPVDKPGAVIFLKVDSTEPLSIVCSFLPVLQPMWPAGIGGQYAHWSDNLKAYVISEPTR
;
A
#
# COMPACT_ATOMS: atom_id res chain seq x y z
N MET A 1 25.33 7.78 70.57
CA MET A 1 24.20 8.11 69.68
C MET A 1 24.62 7.86 68.23
N LYS A 2 24.27 6.70 67.65
CA LYS A 2 24.58 6.35 66.25
C LYS A 2 23.39 6.72 65.38
N LYS A 3 23.55 7.66 64.44
CA LYS A 3 22.54 7.96 63.41
C LYS A 3 22.78 7.03 62.22
N TRP A 4 21.77 6.22 61.88
CA TRP A 4 21.76 5.43 60.65
C TRP A 4 21.16 6.29 59.53
N ILE A 5 21.88 6.40 58.42
CA ILE A 5 21.42 7.07 57.20
C ILE A 5 20.82 5.97 56.33
N HIS A 6 19.50 5.99 56.14
CA HIS A 6 18.83 5.10 55.19
C HIS A 6 19.00 5.67 53.77
N LEU A 7 19.76 4.95 52.94
CA LEU A 7 19.90 5.24 51.52
C LEU A 7 18.74 4.57 50.77
N THR A 8 17.75 5.35 50.36
CA THR A 8 16.62 4.86 49.56
C THR A 8 17.01 4.87 48.09
N ILE A 9 17.21 3.70 47.49
CA ILE A 9 17.47 3.55 46.06
C ILE A 9 16.13 3.53 45.32
N LEU A 10 15.88 4.54 44.49
CA LEU A 10 14.72 4.63 43.61
C LEU A 10 15.01 3.84 42.32
N ILE A 11 14.40 2.67 42.17
CA ILE A 11 14.46 1.87 40.94
C ILE A 11 13.38 2.41 39.99
N MET A 12 13.81 3.13 38.96
CA MET A 12 12.93 3.63 37.89
C MET A 12 12.72 2.49 36.88
N ALA A 13 11.58 1.80 36.98
CA ALA A 13 11.17 0.80 36.02
C ALA A 13 10.77 1.48 34.69
N ILE A 14 11.58 1.28 33.66
CA ILE A 14 11.25 1.69 32.29
C ILE A 14 10.25 0.65 31.76
N PHE A 15 8.96 1.00 31.76
CA PHE A 15 7.96 0.23 31.02
C PHE A 15 8.18 0.49 29.53
N LEU A 16 8.81 -0.46 28.83
CA LEU A 16 8.65 -0.55 27.38
C LEU A 16 7.24 -1.07 27.14
N GLU A 17 6.30 -0.14 26.87
CA GLU A 17 5.03 -0.53 26.28
C GLU A 17 5.34 -1.15 24.91
N SER A 18 5.17 -2.47 24.81
CA SER A 18 5.16 -3.14 23.52
C SER A 18 3.97 -2.62 22.74
N VAL A 19 4.21 -1.85 21.68
CA VAL A 19 3.19 -1.54 20.68
C VAL A 19 2.63 -2.86 20.20
N VAL A 20 1.38 -3.15 20.55
CA VAL A 20 0.69 -4.38 20.16
C VAL A 20 0.75 -4.46 18.64
N ALA A 21 1.42 -5.48 18.13
CA ALA A 21 1.47 -5.77 16.70
C ALA A 21 0.03 -5.87 16.18
N GLN A 22 -0.25 -5.23 15.05
CA GLN A 22 -1.53 -5.40 14.37
C GLN A 22 -1.73 -6.90 14.08
N ASN A 23 -2.90 -7.45 14.41
CA ASN A 23 -3.23 -8.82 14.04
C ASN A 23 -3.17 -8.96 12.52
N GLY A 24 -2.47 -9.97 12.00
CA GLY A 24 -2.34 -10.22 10.57
C GLY A 24 -1.07 -9.67 9.90
N LEU A 25 -0.13 -9.10 10.66
CA LEU A 25 1.22 -8.81 10.13
C LEU A 25 1.99 -10.10 9.87
N ILE A 26 2.80 -10.09 8.81
CA ILE A 26 3.73 -11.18 8.50
C ILE A 26 5.11 -10.90 9.13
N PRO A 27 5.87 -11.93 9.55
CA PRO A 27 7.23 -11.75 10.01
C PRO A 27 8.07 -11.03 8.95
N ALA A 28 8.92 -10.10 9.39
CA ALA A 28 9.84 -9.42 8.50
C ALA A 28 10.80 -10.45 7.86
N PHE A 29 11.01 -10.31 6.56
CA PHE A 29 11.95 -11.14 5.80
C PHE A 29 12.90 -10.23 5.00
N PRO A 30 14.13 -10.70 4.72
CA PRO A 30 15.06 -9.93 3.91
C PRO A 30 14.53 -9.82 2.48
N LEU A 31 14.44 -8.59 1.98
CA LEU A 31 14.24 -8.34 0.56
C LEU A 31 15.60 -8.47 -0.12
N GLN A 32 15.72 -9.42 -1.05
CA GLN A 32 16.97 -9.64 -1.76
C GLN A 32 17.32 -8.39 -2.58
N LYS A 33 18.56 -7.93 -2.44
CA LYS A 33 19.07 -6.81 -3.23
C LYS A 33 19.33 -7.29 -4.66
N ASP A 34 18.81 -6.56 -5.62
CA ASP A 34 18.98 -6.85 -7.05
C ASP A 34 20.07 -5.93 -7.63
N GLU A 35 21.02 -6.48 -8.37
CA GLU A 35 22.06 -5.70 -9.04
C GLU A 35 21.48 -4.82 -10.16
N MET A 36 20.32 -5.18 -10.70
CA MET A 36 19.58 -4.43 -11.71
C MET A 36 18.58 -3.44 -11.09
N THR A 37 18.90 -2.89 -9.92
CA THR A 37 18.05 -1.88 -9.28
C THR A 37 18.28 -0.50 -9.89
N LEU A 38 17.21 0.08 -10.44
CA LEU A 38 17.16 1.50 -10.80
C LEU A 38 16.50 2.28 -9.67
N LYS A 39 17.12 3.38 -9.22
CA LYS A 39 16.61 4.21 -8.12
C LYS A 39 16.69 5.69 -8.46
N ARG A 40 15.64 6.43 -8.11
CA ARG A 40 15.62 7.89 -8.16
C ARG A 40 14.57 8.49 -7.24
N ILE A 41 14.60 9.81 -7.11
CA ILE A 41 13.48 10.57 -6.53
C ILE A 41 12.24 10.36 -7.41
N ALA A 42 11.11 10.15 -6.76
CA ALA A 42 9.82 9.98 -7.42
C ALA A 42 9.31 11.34 -7.91
N GLN A 43 8.63 11.35 -9.04
CA GLN A 43 8.14 12.57 -9.69
C GLN A 43 6.64 12.45 -9.92
N PRO A 44 5.80 13.30 -9.29
CA PRO A 44 4.35 13.27 -9.51
C PRO A 44 3.99 13.32 -11.00
N GLY A 45 3.00 12.51 -11.41
CA GLY A 45 2.56 12.40 -12.80
C GLY A 45 3.41 11.50 -13.70
N VAL A 46 4.59 11.05 -13.25
CA VAL A 46 5.41 10.11 -14.02
C VAL A 46 4.85 8.68 -13.84
N PRO A 47 4.61 7.93 -14.92
CA PRO A 47 4.01 6.61 -14.81
C PRO A 47 4.96 5.57 -14.20
N PHE A 48 4.40 4.64 -13.43
CA PHE A 48 5.06 3.38 -13.06
C PHE A 48 4.13 2.21 -13.36
N ASN A 49 4.69 1.00 -13.38
CA ASN A 49 3.89 -0.21 -13.49
C ASN A 49 4.54 -1.40 -12.77
N LYS A 50 3.73 -2.44 -12.58
CA LYS A 50 4.21 -3.79 -12.34
C LYS A 50 3.27 -4.81 -13.00
N GLY A 51 3.73 -5.43 -14.07
CA GLY A 51 2.97 -6.41 -14.84
C GLY A 51 3.45 -7.86 -14.68
N GLY A 52 2.52 -8.78 -14.80
CA GLY A 52 2.70 -10.19 -15.13
C GLY A 52 1.89 -10.54 -16.38
N ARG A 53 1.84 -11.82 -16.77
CA ARG A 53 1.09 -12.27 -17.95
C ARG A 53 -0.43 -12.24 -17.77
N GLN A 54 -0.91 -12.27 -16.54
CA GLN A 54 -2.35 -12.33 -16.21
C GLN A 54 -2.83 -11.17 -15.33
N PHE A 55 -1.92 -10.28 -14.93
CA PHE A 55 -2.27 -9.16 -14.07
C PHE A 55 -1.36 -7.95 -14.34
N GLY A 56 -1.88 -6.75 -14.11
CA GLY A 56 -1.12 -5.51 -14.27
C GLY A 56 -1.51 -4.47 -13.22
N ILE A 57 -0.50 -3.85 -12.62
CA ILE A 57 -0.61 -2.59 -11.90
C ILE A 57 -0.08 -1.50 -12.82
N LEU A 58 -0.89 -0.49 -13.09
CA LEU A 58 -0.54 0.67 -13.90
C LEU A 58 -0.85 1.92 -13.08
N GLY A 59 0.12 2.79 -12.89
CA GLY A 59 -0.09 3.96 -12.04
C GLY A 59 0.90 5.06 -12.31
N GLU A 60 0.98 5.98 -11.37
CA GLU A 60 1.89 7.10 -11.39
C GLU A 60 2.59 7.25 -10.04
N GLU A 61 3.74 7.89 -10.08
CA GLU A 61 4.65 8.04 -8.94
C GLU A 61 4.10 8.91 -7.81
N SER A 62 2.86 9.40 -7.89
CA SER A 62 2.10 9.88 -6.72
C SER A 62 1.70 8.74 -5.78
N GLY A 63 1.76 7.49 -6.24
CA GLY A 63 1.21 6.31 -5.58
C GLY A 63 -0.17 5.91 -6.08
N SER A 64 -0.82 6.74 -6.92
CA SER A 64 -2.11 6.41 -7.50
C SER A 64 -1.98 5.34 -8.57
N PHE A 65 -2.85 4.33 -8.56
CA PHE A 65 -2.82 3.29 -9.59
C PHE A 65 -4.18 2.65 -9.87
N GLU A 66 -4.23 1.91 -10.97
CA GLU A 66 -5.28 0.98 -11.35
C GLU A 66 -4.73 -0.44 -11.46
N ALA A 67 -5.62 -1.41 -11.25
CA ALA A 67 -5.26 -2.82 -11.30
C ALA A 67 -6.15 -3.58 -12.28
N TRP A 68 -5.53 -4.50 -12.98
CA TRP A 68 -6.14 -5.32 -14.02
C TRP A 68 -5.86 -6.79 -13.75
N ALA A 69 -6.89 -7.61 -13.62
CA ALA A 69 -6.78 -9.06 -13.76
C ALA A 69 -7.27 -9.38 -15.17
N TYR A 70 -6.34 -9.60 -16.11
CA TYR A 70 -6.66 -9.56 -17.52
C TYR A 70 -7.77 -10.56 -17.91
N PRO A 71 -8.77 -10.15 -18.72
CA PRO A 71 -8.91 -8.85 -19.39
C PRO A 71 -9.77 -7.82 -18.62
N LEU A 72 -9.90 -7.90 -17.29
CA LEU A 72 -10.80 -7.06 -16.49
C LEU A 72 -10.04 -6.01 -15.67
N LYS A 73 -10.40 -4.74 -15.80
CA LYS A 73 -9.99 -3.66 -14.89
C LYS A 73 -10.77 -3.77 -13.60
N LEU A 74 -10.10 -4.00 -12.48
CA LEU A 74 -10.75 -4.21 -11.20
C LEU A 74 -11.22 -2.88 -10.60
N PHE A 75 -10.29 -1.94 -10.49
CA PHE A 75 -10.50 -0.62 -9.90
C PHE A 75 -9.61 0.42 -10.55
N ARG A 76 -9.92 1.69 -10.28
CA ARG A 76 -9.08 2.86 -10.57
C ARG A 76 -8.92 3.72 -9.33
N ASN A 77 -8.00 4.68 -9.40
CA ASN A 77 -7.75 5.67 -8.34
C ASN A 77 -7.48 5.00 -6.99
N PHE A 78 -6.70 3.91 -6.99
CA PHE A 78 -6.20 3.37 -5.73
C PHE A 78 -5.25 4.38 -5.11
N GLU A 79 -5.43 4.70 -3.83
CA GLU A 79 -4.54 5.60 -3.10
C GLU A 79 -4.31 5.08 -1.68
N PHE A 80 -3.09 5.32 -1.16
CA PHE A 80 -2.82 5.21 0.27
C PHE A 80 -3.06 6.54 0.97
N SER A 81 -3.65 6.49 2.16
CA SER A 81 -3.68 7.59 3.12
C SER A 81 -3.15 7.11 4.46
N PHE A 82 -2.43 7.98 5.16
CA PHE A 82 -1.77 7.67 6.42
C PHE A 82 -2.35 8.51 7.55
N TYR A 83 -2.62 7.89 8.70
CA TYR A 83 -3.11 8.56 9.90
C TYR A 83 -2.19 8.25 11.07
N LEU A 84 -1.78 9.30 11.80
CA LEU A 84 -0.95 9.18 12.99
C LEU A 84 -1.82 9.18 14.25
N LYS A 85 -1.59 8.21 15.14
CA LYS A 85 -2.30 8.05 16.41
C LYS A 85 -3.81 8.14 16.20
N ASN A 86 -4.43 9.17 16.76
CA ASN A 86 -5.87 9.44 16.71
C ASN A 86 -6.19 10.66 15.82
N SER A 87 -5.28 11.06 14.93
CA SER A 87 -5.54 12.13 13.97
C SER A 87 -6.69 11.76 13.05
N THR A 88 -7.59 12.72 12.79
CA THR A 88 -8.65 12.60 11.79
C THR A 88 -8.24 13.18 10.43
N ARG A 89 -7.08 13.85 10.36
CA ARG A 89 -6.55 14.41 9.12
C ARG A 89 -5.67 13.36 8.41
N PRO A 90 -6.00 12.96 7.18
CA PRO A 90 -5.13 12.08 6.40
C PRO A 90 -3.89 12.82 5.91
N LEU A 91 -2.76 12.14 5.95
CA LEU A 91 -1.59 12.47 5.16
C LEU A 91 -1.69 11.69 3.84
N ARG A 92 -1.82 12.39 2.72
CA ARG A 92 -2.02 11.75 1.41
C ARG A 92 -0.69 11.20 0.90
N SER A 93 -0.71 10.02 0.30
CA SER A 93 0.48 9.40 -0.30
C SER A 93 1.19 10.31 -1.31
N ALA A 94 0.44 11.02 -2.14
CA ALA A 94 0.98 11.96 -3.12
C ALA A 94 1.83 13.09 -2.50
N ASP A 95 1.53 13.50 -1.26
CA ASP A 95 2.27 14.54 -0.55
C ASP A 95 3.52 13.99 0.17
N LEU A 96 3.65 12.66 0.27
CA LEU A 96 4.69 11.98 1.06
C LEU A 96 5.66 11.17 0.21
N ILE A 97 5.42 11.04 -1.09
CA ILE A 97 6.29 10.24 -1.94
C ILE A 97 7.70 10.83 -1.98
N HIS A 98 8.69 9.99 -1.75
CA HIS A 98 10.09 10.39 -1.73
C HIS A 98 10.88 9.77 -2.89
N SER A 99 10.80 8.45 -3.07
CA SER A 99 11.61 7.76 -4.07
C SER A 99 10.92 6.54 -4.66
N ILE A 100 11.38 6.17 -5.86
CA ILE A 100 11.02 4.95 -6.56
C ILE A 100 12.27 4.09 -6.76
N GLU A 101 12.14 2.79 -6.49
CA GLU A 101 13.13 1.76 -6.81
C GLU A 101 12.46 0.73 -7.72
N VAL A 102 13.10 0.37 -8.84
CA VAL A 102 12.57 -0.60 -9.80
C VAL A 102 13.59 -1.71 -10.01
N THR A 103 13.10 -2.94 -9.99
CA THR A 103 13.82 -4.18 -10.31
C THR A 103 12.97 -5.03 -11.26
N PRO A 104 13.55 -6.04 -11.93
CA PRO A 104 12.77 -7.04 -12.66
C PRO A 104 11.69 -7.72 -11.81
N ALA A 105 11.92 -7.89 -10.50
CA ALA A 105 10.99 -8.58 -9.60
C ALA A 105 9.91 -7.67 -8.98
N ALA A 106 10.22 -6.40 -8.73
CA ALA A 106 9.35 -5.49 -7.99
C ALA A 106 9.54 -4.02 -8.35
N THR A 107 8.48 -3.23 -8.14
CA THR A 107 8.53 -1.77 -8.10
C THR A 107 8.28 -1.33 -6.67
N THR A 108 9.07 -0.43 -6.11
CA THR A 108 8.92 0.04 -4.72
C THR A 108 8.76 1.55 -4.70
N LEU A 109 7.68 2.02 -4.08
CA LEU A 109 7.47 3.43 -3.75
C LEU A 109 7.76 3.64 -2.27
N THR A 110 8.59 4.63 -1.95
CA THR A 110 8.92 4.99 -0.57
C THR A 110 8.23 6.29 -0.20
N TYR A 111 7.38 6.23 0.82
CA TYR A 111 6.74 7.37 1.45
C TYR A 111 7.51 7.73 2.74
N SER A 112 7.80 9.01 2.93
CA SER A 112 8.57 9.48 4.07
C SER A 112 7.85 10.61 4.78
N TYR A 113 7.80 10.52 6.09
CA TYR A 113 7.28 11.54 6.99
C TYR A 113 8.17 11.62 8.23
N GLN A 114 8.07 12.70 9.00
CA GLN A 114 8.92 12.94 10.18
C GLN A 114 8.94 11.80 11.21
N SER A 115 7.85 11.02 11.32
CA SER A 115 7.69 9.93 12.28
C SER A 115 7.56 8.54 11.65
N PHE A 116 7.61 8.42 10.32
CA PHE A 116 7.56 7.12 9.67
C PHE A 116 8.19 7.09 8.27
N THR A 117 8.58 5.89 7.87
CA THR A 117 8.86 5.53 6.48
C THR A 117 8.05 4.30 6.11
N VAL A 118 7.37 4.34 4.97
CA VAL A 118 6.65 3.20 4.41
C VAL A 118 7.20 2.90 3.02
N ARG A 119 7.67 1.67 2.83
CA ARG A 119 8.02 1.15 1.49
C ARG A 119 6.89 0.24 1.02
N ALA A 120 6.16 0.68 -0.01
CA ALA A 120 5.17 -0.12 -0.71
C ALA A 120 5.83 -0.85 -1.87
N ILE A 121 5.95 -2.17 -1.75
CA ILE A 121 6.68 -3.03 -2.68
C ILE A 121 5.66 -3.83 -3.50
N TYR A 122 5.50 -3.44 -4.75
CA TYR A 122 4.56 -4.00 -5.70
C TYR A 122 5.17 -5.19 -6.42
N VAL A 123 4.52 -6.34 -6.28
CA VAL A 123 4.93 -7.62 -6.91
C VAL A 123 3.74 -8.21 -7.65
N THR A 124 3.92 -8.46 -8.94
CA THR A 124 2.96 -9.18 -9.76
C THR A 124 3.61 -10.49 -10.22
N PRO A 125 3.11 -11.67 -9.80
CA PRO A 125 3.66 -12.94 -10.28
C PRO A 125 3.50 -13.09 -11.79
N VAL A 126 4.44 -13.78 -12.42
CA VAL A 126 4.49 -13.92 -13.88
C VAL A 126 3.21 -14.58 -14.43
N ASP A 127 2.73 -15.66 -13.80
CA ASP A 127 1.66 -16.51 -14.35
C ASP A 127 0.44 -16.63 -13.44
N LYS A 128 0.18 -15.64 -12.57
CA LYS A 128 -0.99 -15.62 -11.69
C LYS A 128 -1.84 -14.37 -11.91
N PRO A 129 -3.18 -14.46 -11.79
CA PRO A 129 -4.08 -13.33 -12.00
C PRO A 129 -4.21 -12.48 -10.72
N GLY A 130 -3.10 -11.99 -10.19
CA GLY A 130 -3.09 -11.19 -8.96
C GLY A 130 -1.77 -10.48 -8.73
N ALA A 131 -1.74 -9.64 -7.70
CA ALA A 131 -0.54 -8.98 -7.23
C ALA A 131 -0.54 -8.91 -5.69
N VAL A 132 0.64 -8.68 -5.12
CA VAL A 132 0.82 -8.43 -3.70
C VAL A 132 1.56 -7.10 -3.54
N ILE A 133 1.11 -6.30 -2.57
CA ILE A 133 1.81 -5.09 -2.15
C ILE A 133 2.29 -5.33 -0.72
N PHE A 134 3.60 -5.49 -0.55
CA PHE A 134 4.18 -5.58 0.79
C PHE A 134 4.41 -4.17 1.33
N LEU A 135 3.95 -3.90 2.55
CA LEU A 135 4.19 -2.66 3.25
C LEU A 135 5.26 -2.89 4.32
N LYS A 136 6.49 -2.44 4.05
CA LYS A 136 7.49 -2.36 5.12
C LYS A 136 7.32 -1.02 5.81
N VAL A 137 6.99 -1.07 7.10
CA VAL A 137 6.68 0.11 7.91
C VAL A 137 7.72 0.26 9.02
N ASP A 138 8.39 1.40 9.03
CA ASP A 138 9.25 1.84 10.12
C ASP A 138 8.61 3.10 10.73
N SER A 139 8.13 3.05 11.97
CA SER A 139 7.45 4.21 12.59
C SER A 139 7.73 4.32 14.09
N THR A 140 7.81 5.57 14.57
CA THR A 140 7.94 5.91 15.99
C THR A 140 6.60 6.18 16.68
N GLU A 141 5.50 6.17 15.93
CA GLU A 141 4.15 6.41 16.44
C GLU A 141 3.17 5.38 15.85
N PRO A 142 2.02 5.12 16.51
CA PRO A 142 0.96 4.33 15.90
C PRO A 142 0.55 4.90 14.54
N LEU A 143 0.62 4.06 13.50
CA LEU A 143 0.31 4.43 12.11
C LEU A 143 -0.85 3.57 11.60
N SER A 144 -1.90 4.21 11.09
CA SER A 144 -2.94 3.56 10.32
C SER A 144 -2.75 3.87 8.84
N ILE A 145 -2.80 2.83 8.00
CA ILE A 145 -2.68 2.93 6.55
C ILE A 145 -4.03 2.54 5.96
N VAL A 146 -4.64 3.46 5.22
CA VAL A 146 -5.95 3.27 4.59
C VAL A 146 -5.75 3.16 3.08
N CYS A 147 -6.34 2.13 2.49
CA CYS A 147 -6.40 1.93 1.05
C CYS A 147 -7.78 2.37 0.56
N SER A 148 -7.86 3.33 -0.35
CA SER A 148 -9.10 3.71 -1.03
C SER A 148 -8.98 3.42 -2.51
N PHE A 149 -10.06 3.01 -3.17
CA PHE A 149 -10.13 2.83 -4.62
C PHE A 149 -11.58 2.92 -5.12
N LEU A 150 -11.75 3.14 -6.41
CA LEU A 150 -13.04 3.09 -7.08
C LEU A 150 -13.15 1.78 -7.88
N PRO A 151 -14.02 0.82 -7.48
CA PRO A 151 -14.25 -0.38 -8.26
C PRO A 151 -14.93 -0.02 -9.58
N VAL A 152 -14.46 -0.60 -10.69
CA VAL A 152 -14.97 -0.30 -12.03
C VAL A 152 -15.37 -1.52 -12.83
N LEU A 153 -14.68 -2.67 -12.65
CA LEU A 153 -14.97 -3.93 -13.35
C LEU A 153 -15.20 -3.76 -14.85
N GLN A 154 -14.31 -2.98 -15.48
CA GLN A 154 -14.42 -2.64 -16.90
C GLN A 154 -13.63 -3.63 -17.75
N PRO A 155 -14.23 -4.25 -18.78
CA PRO A 155 -13.48 -5.07 -19.71
C PRO A 155 -12.43 -4.25 -20.47
N MET A 156 -11.29 -4.87 -20.75
CA MET A 156 -10.24 -4.33 -21.60
C MET A 156 -10.73 -4.18 -23.03
N TRP A 157 -10.14 -3.25 -23.76
CA TRP A 157 -10.33 -3.17 -25.20
C TRP A 157 -9.99 -4.52 -25.88
N PRO A 158 -10.80 -5.01 -26.84
CA PRO A 158 -12.00 -4.40 -27.42
C PRO A 158 -13.32 -4.79 -26.73
N ALA A 159 -13.29 -5.59 -25.66
CA ALA A 159 -14.50 -6.17 -25.05
C ALA A 159 -15.46 -5.14 -24.43
N GLY A 160 -15.02 -3.90 -24.17
CA GLY A 160 -15.88 -2.80 -23.74
C GLY A 160 -16.71 -2.13 -24.84
N ILE A 161 -16.55 -2.52 -26.11
CA ILE A 161 -17.34 -1.99 -27.23
C ILE A 161 -18.78 -2.51 -27.11
N GLY A 162 -19.76 -1.61 -27.09
CA GLY A 162 -21.19 -1.95 -26.94
C GLY A 162 -21.87 -1.37 -25.69
N GLY A 163 -21.13 -0.70 -24.80
CA GLY A 163 -21.72 0.05 -23.68
C GLY A 163 -21.91 -0.75 -22.39
N GLN A 164 -20.98 -1.63 -22.04
CA GLN A 164 -21.04 -2.40 -20.80
C GLN A 164 -20.83 -1.53 -19.55
N TYR A 165 -21.55 -1.82 -18.48
CA TYR A 165 -21.45 -1.13 -17.18
C TYR A 165 -21.49 -2.12 -16.02
N ALA A 166 -20.98 -1.69 -14.87
CA ALA A 166 -21.03 -2.45 -13.63
C ALA A 166 -21.77 -1.66 -12.55
N HIS A 167 -22.57 -2.35 -11.73
CA HIS A 167 -23.26 -1.74 -10.58
C HIS A 167 -23.26 -2.69 -9.39
N TRP A 168 -23.38 -2.13 -8.18
CA TRP A 168 -23.53 -2.93 -6.97
C TRP A 168 -24.96 -3.46 -6.85
N SER A 169 -25.09 -4.77 -6.60
CA SER A 169 -26.38 -5.41 -6.28
C SER A 169 -26.44 -5.74 -4.79
N ASP A 170 -27.36 -5.09 -4.08
CA ASP A 170 -27.56 -5.34 -2.64
C ASP A 170 -28.10 -6.74 -2.35
N ASN A 171 -28.76 -7.38 -3.31
CA ASN A 171 -29.24 -8.75 -3.17
C ASN A 171 -28.09 -9.74 -3.25
N LEU A 172 -27.25 -9.61 -4.29
CA LEU A 172 -26.12 -10.53 -4.51
C LEU A 172 -24.91 -10.22 -3.63
N LYS A 173 -24.89 -9.05 -2.97
CA LYS A 173 -23.71 -8.50 -2.27
C LYS A 173 -22.46 -8.55 -3.16
N ALA A 174 -22.65 -8.23 -4.43
CA ALA A 174 -21.65 -8.32 -5.47
C ALA A 174 -21.88 -7.25 -6.53
N TYR A 175 -20.82 -6.93 -7.27
CA TYR A 175 -20.95 -6.15 -8.49
C TYR A 175 -21.44 -7.03 -9.64
N VAL A 176 -22.41 -6.52 -10.38
CA VAL A 176 -22.97 -7.16 -11.57
C VAL A 176 -22.52 -6.39 -12.80
N ILE A 177 -21.92 -7.11 -13.75
CA ILE A 177 -21.59 -6.59 -15.08
C ILE A 177 -22.81 -6.82 -15.98
N SER A 178 -23.26 -5.77 -16.65
CA SER A 178 -24.42 -5.81 -17.54
C SER A 178 -24.15 -5.00 -18.80
N GLU A 179 -24.95 -5.27 -19.82
CA GLU A 179 -25.03 -4.48 -21.04
C GLU A 179 -26.46 -3.92 -21.22
N PRO A 180 -26.63 -2.78 -21.89
CA PRO A 180 -27.94 -2.32 -22.32
C PRO A 180 -28.54 -3.33 -23.30
N THR A 181 -29.61 -3.99 -22.89
CA THR A 181 -30.50 -4.67 -23.83
C THR A 181 -31.37 -3.61 -24.49
N ARG A 182 -31.36 -3.58 -25.83
CA ARG A 182 -32.17 -2.67 -26.65
C ARG A 182 -33.65 -2.70 -26.28
#